data_AF-A0A969W1Z9-F1
#
_entry.id   AF-A0A969W1Z9-F1
#
_cell.length_a   1.000
_cell.length_b   1.000
_cell.length_c   1.000
_cell.angle_alpha   90.00
_cell.angle_beta   90.00
_cell.angle_gamma   90.00
#
_symmetry.space_group_name_H-M   'P 1'
#
loop_
_entity.id
_entity.type
_entity.pdbx_description
1 polymer ?
#
loop_
_entity_poly.entity_id
_entity_poly.type
_entity_poly.pdbx_seq_one_letter_code
_entity_poly.pdbx_strand_id
1 'polypeptide(L)' 'TAGVGENAACVRADVCSAFGFLGVEIDPEQNSNRPIDCDIALPDSPVRVLVVHTREEWAIAQACWRMTRDRVEN' A
#
# COMPACT_ATOMS: atom_id res chain seq x y z
N THR A 1 1.79 3.51 0.20
CA THR A 1 3.14 3.22 0.73
C THR A 1 3.92 4.51 0.86
N ALA A 2 4.87 4.54 1.80
CA ALA A 2 5.68 5.68 2.18
C ALA A 2 4.90 6.90 2.70
N GLY A 3 5.62 7.89 3.22
CA GLY A 3 5.07 9.01 4.01
C GLY A 3 3.76 9.61 3.48
N VAL A 4 3.74 10.10 2.23
CA VAL A 4 2.53 10.70 1.65
C VAL A 4 1.43 9.66 1.42
N GLY A 5 1.76 8.53 0.79
CA GLY A 5 0.77 7.51 0.46
C GLY A 5 0.12 6.88 1.68
N GLU A 6 0.83 6.80 2.80
CA GLU A 6 0.32 6.25 4.06
C GLU A 6 -0.48 7.27 4.88
N ASN A 7 -0.09 8.55 4.86
CA ASN A 7 -0.61 9.53 5.81
C ASN A 7 -1.55 10.59 5.19
N ALA A 8 -1.51 10.81 3.88
CA ALA A 8 -2.29 11.87 3.23
C ALA A 8 -3.59 11.32 2.60
N ALA A 9 -4.64 11.23 3.42
CA ALA A 9 -5.96 10.74 2.97
C ALA A 9 -6.55 11.56 1.82
N CYS A 10 -6.36 12.89 1.83
CA CYS A 10 -6.80 13.77 0.74
C CYS A 10 -6.08 13.45 -0.58
N VAL A 11 -4.76 13.26 -0.53
CA VAL A 11 -3.96 12.90 -1.72
C VAL A 11 -4.42 11.56 -2.29
N ARG A 12 -4.69 10.57 -1.42
CA ARG A 12 -5.25 9.28 -1.88
C ARG A 12 -6.60 9.46 -2.57
N ALA A 13 -7.49 10.28 -2.00
CA ALA A 13 -8.80 10.54 -2.58
C ALA A 13 -8.72 11.21 -3.95
N ASP A 14 -7.92 12.27 -4.07
CA ASP A 14 -7.73 13.02 -5.32
C ASP A 14 -7.15 12.12 -6.42
N VAL A 15 -6.11 11.34 -6.08
CA VAL A 15 -5.47 10.42 -7.03
C VAL A 15 -6.44 9.31 -7.44
N CYS A 16 -7.14 8.67 -6.50
CA CYS A 16 -8.08 7.60 -6.84
C CYS A 16 -9.25 8.10 -7.70
N SER A 17 -9.76 9.31 -7.42
CA SER A 17 -10.81 9.93 -8.22
C SER A 17 -10.40 10.13 -9.68
N ALA A 18 -9.14 10.51 -9.94
CA ALA A 18 -8.62 10.66 -11.30
C ALA A 18 -8.61 9.34 -12.10
N PHE A 19 -8.62 8.18 -11.43
CA PHE A 19 -8.67 6.86 -12.03
C PHE A 19 -10.08 6.21 -11.99
N GLY A 20 -11.13 6.97 -11.66
CA GLY A 20 -12.50 6.45 -11.62
C GLY A 20 -12.97 5.83 -12.94
N PHE A 21 -12.44 6.28 -14.09
CA PHE A 21 -12.73 5.70 -15.41
C PHE A 21 -12.25 4.25 -15.58
N LEU A 22 -11.33 3.79 -14.72
CA LEU A 22 -10.87 2.40 -14.65
C LEU A 22 -11.62 1.58 -13.59
N GLY A 23 -12.62 2.17 -12.90
CA GLY A 23 -13.36 1.51 -11.82
C GLY A 23 -12.65 1.55 -10.47
N VAL A 24 -11.76 2.52 -10.23
CA VAL A 24 -11.17 2.73 -8.91
C VAL A 24 -12.17 3.44 -8.01
N GLU A 25 -12.67 2.74 -6.99
CA GLU A 25 -13.62 3.29 -6.03
C GLU A 25 -13.16 3.02 -4.59
N ILE A 26 -13.00 4.09 -3.80
CA ILE A 26 -12.54 4.00 -2.40
C ILE A 26 -13.64 4.38 -1.42
N ASP A 27 -13.65 3.72 -0.27
CA ASP A 27 -14.50 4.04 0.87
C ASP A 27 -13.92 5.28 1.60
N PRO A 28 -14.66 6.41 1.67
CA PRO A 28 -14.18 7.63 2.31
C PRO A 28 -13.89 7.49 3.81
N GLU A 29 -14.66 6.65 4.52
CA GLU A 29 -14.48 6.41 5.96
C GLU A 29 -13.21 5.61 6.19
N GLN A 30 -13.05 4.49 5.47
CA GLN A 30 -11.84 3.66 5.56
C GLN A 30 -10.58 4.44 5.16
N ASN A 31 -10.68 5.28 4.12
CA ASN A 31 -9.57 6.13 3.70
C ASN A 31 -9.16 7.15 4.77
N SER A 32 -10.10 7.64 5.58
CA SER A 32 -9.87 8.69 6.60
C SER A 32 -9.32 8.14 7.92
N ASN A 33 -9.56 6.85 8.22
CA ASN A 33 -9.23 6.21 9.50
C ASN A 33 -7.74 5.85 9.68
N ARG A 34 -6.82 6.60 9.06
CA ARG A 34 -5.37 6.32 9.06
C ARG A 34 -5.05 4.84 8.78
N PRO A 35 -5.55 4.30 7.66
CA PRO A 35 -5.42 2.89 7.32
C PRO A 35 -3.94 2.49 7.18
N ILE A 36 -3.56 1.38 7.81
CA ILE A 36 -2.21 0.79 7.73
C ILE A 36 -2.40 -0.70 7.47
N ASP A 37 -1.77 -1.20 6.41
CA ASP A 37 -1.93 -2.58 5.91
C ASP A 37 -3.41 -2.96 5.73
N CYS A 38 -4.20 -2.02 5.21
CA CYS A 38 -5.64 -2.13 5.04
C CYS A 38 -6.05 -1.87 3.58
N ASP A 39 -7.13 -2.52 3.18
CA ASP A 39 -7.81 -2.23 1.92
C ASP A 39 -8.87 -1.14 2.15
N ILE A 40 -8.84 -0.11 1.32
CA ILE A 40 -9.72 1.05 1.40
C ILE A 40 -10.67 1.13 0.20
N ALA A 41 -10.66 0.13 -0.70
CA ALA A 41 -11.64 0.09 -1.78
C ALA A 41 -13.04 -0.23 -1.25
N LEU A 42 -14.08 0.30 -1.91
CA LEU A 42 -15.45 -0.12 -1.65
C LEU A 42 -15.58 -1.65 -1.82
N PRO A 43 -16.48 -2.34 -1.10
CA PRO A 43 -16.63 -3.79 -1.18
C PRO A 43 -16.82 -4.30 -2.62
N ASP A 44 -17.60 -3.57 -3.42
CA ASP A 44 -17.94 -3.94 -4.79
C ASP A 44 -17.00 -3.32 -5.85
N SER A 45 -15.96 -2.60 -5.43
CA SER A 45 -14.99 -2.00 -6.36
C SER A 45 -14.27 -3.09 -7.16
N PRO A 46 -14.24 -3.01 -8.51
CA PRO A 46 -13.52 -3.97 -9.33
C PRO A 46 -11.99 -3.86 -9.16
N VAL A 47 -11.50 -2.73 -8.66
CA VAL A 47 -10.09 -2.49 -8.35
C VAL A 47 -9.90 -2.35 -6.84
N ARG A 48 -9.01 -3.15 -6.26
CA ARG A 48 -8.65 -3.05 -4.84
C ARG A 48 -7.60 -1.95 -4.64
N VAL A 49 -7.70 -1.21 -3.53
CA VAL A 49 -6.81 -0.09 -3.21
C VAL A 49 -6.26 -0.30 -1.81
N LEU A 50 -4.99 -0.66 -1.71
CA LEU A 50 -4.37 -1.01 -0.44
C LEU A 50 -3.43 0.10 0.03
N VAL A 51 -3.57 0.48 1.31
CA VAL A 51 -2.59 1.29 2.01
C VAL A 51 -1.68 0.34 2.76
N VAL A 52 -0.49 0.09 2.19
CA VAL A 52 0.53 -0.80 2.77
C VAL A 52 1.63 0.03 3.41
N HIS A 53 2.03 -0.36 4.61
CA HIS A 53 3.13 0.25 5.35
C HIS A 53 4.47 -0.26 4.82
N THR A 54 5.28 0.65 4.29
CA THR A 54 6.62 0.29 3.85
C THR A 54 7.50 0.01 5.07
N ARG A 55 8.08 -1.19 5.14
CA ARG A 55 9.07 -1.58 6.15
C ARG A 55 10.43 -1.76 5.47
N GLU A 56 11.08 -0.65 5.14
CA GLU A 56 12.29 -0.65 4.31
C GLU A 56 13.43 -1.43 4.97
N GLU A 57 13.64 -1.20 6.27
CA GLU A 57 14.68 -1.87 7.06
C GLU A 57 14.47 -3.38 7.10
N TRP A 58 13.21 -3.83 7.19
CA TRP A 58 12.86 -5.25 7.14
C TRP A 58 13.13 -5.85 5.77
N ALA A 59 12.78 -5.15 4.69
CA ALA A 59 13.07 -5.60 3.33
C ALA A 59 14.57 -5.73 3.08
N ILE A 60 15.37 -4.77 3.56
CA ILE A 60 16.84 -4.80 3.50
C ILE A 60 17.39 -5.98 4.31
N ALA A 61 16.95 -6.16 5.55
CA ALA A 61 17.41 -7.26 6.41
C ALA A 61 17.15 -8.63 5.76
N GLN A 62 15.96 -8.83 5.19
CA GLN A 62 15.63 -10.04 4.45
C GLN A 62 16.50 -10.25 3.21
N ALA A 63 16.81 -9.18 2.46
CA ALA A 63 17.66 -9.26 1.29
C ALA A 63 19.10 -9.67 1.68
N CYS A 64 19.66 -9.03 2.71
CA CYS A 64 20.95 -9.40 3.28
C CYS A 64 20.98 -10.86 3.74
N TRP A 65 19.94 -11.32 4.45
CA TRP A 65 19.83 -12.71 4.93
C TRP A 65 19.84 -13.72 3.77
N ARG A 66 19.04 -13.47 2.72
CA ARG A 66 19.02 -14.33 1.52
C ARG A 66 20.39 -14.41 0.86
N MET A 67 21.04 -13.27 0.64
CA MET A 67 22.40 -13.21 0.07
C MET A 67 23.43 -14.00 0.90
N THR A 68 23.31 -13.97 2.23
CA THR A 68 24.21 -14.75 3.09
C THR A 68 23.92 -16.25 3.03
N ARG A 69 22.66 -16.68 2.91
CA ARG A 69 22.31 -18.11 2.77
C ARG A 69 22.75 -18.70 1.43
N ASP A 70 22.52 -17.98 0.33
CA ASP A 70 22.85 -18.46 -1.02
C ASP A 70 24.37 -18.66 -1.22
N ARG A 71 25.20 -17.99 -0.41
CA ARG A 71 26.67 -18.17 -0.38
C ARG A 71 27.15 -19.36 0.45
N VAL A 72 26.31 -19.91 1.32
CA VAL A 72 26.65 -21.07 2.18
C VAL A 72 26.23 -22.38 1.52
N GLU A 73 25.24 -22.34 0.62
CA GLU A 73 24.72 -23.50 -0.12
C GLU A 73 25.42 -23.72 -1.49
N ASN A 74 26.43 -22.91 -1.86
CA ASN A 74 27.38 -23.10 -2.98
C ASN A 74 28.81 -23.31 -2.44
#